data_AF-A0AAW1QRF8-F1
#
_entry.id   AF-A0AAW1QRF8-F1
#
_cell.length_a   1.000
_cell.length_b   1.000
_cell.length_c   1.000
_cell.angle_alpha   90.00
_cell.angle_beta   90.00
_cell.angle_gamma   90.00
#
_symmetry.space_group_name_H-M   'P 1'
#
loop_
_entity.id
_entity.type
_entity.pdbx_description
1 polymer ?
#
loop_
_entity_poly.entity_id
_entity_poly.type
_entity_poly.pdbx_seq_one_letter_code
_entity_poly.pdbx_strand_id
1 'polypeptide(L)'
;MAKSQALFWLGVLGFLPCLGAFLGIRDPRTSYSVLISAAVSFLGLLATKKVIPVLKTATLRANLFGYDINKKGSEQGEKKIPESLGLAPGVVFLVCIILFQQLHSYDMASVLHSGVCCVGAFALRYALQGIYK
;
A
#
# COMPACT_ATOMS: atom_id res chain seq x y z
N MET A 1 -14.99 26.55 -3.81
CA MET A 1 -15.57 25.48 -4.66
C MET A 1 -14.83 25.27 -5.99
N ALA A 2 -14.38 26.31 -6.71
CA ALA A 2 -13.72 26.16 -8.02
C ALA A 2 -12.42 25.31 -8.04
N LYS A 3 -11.57 25.38 -7.00
CA LYS A 3 -10.33 24.58 -6.92
C LYS A 3 -10.59 23.06 -6.85
N SER A 4 -11.65 22.63 -6.18
CA SER A 4 -12.00 21.21 -6.06
C SER A 4 -12.53 20.64 -7.38
N GLN A 5 -13.22 21.46 -8.17
CA GLN A 5 -13.69 21.09 -9.50
C GLN A 5 -12.52 20.97 -10.48
N ALA A 6 -11.59 21.93 -10.48
CA ALA A 6 -10.40 21.85 -11.34
C ALA A 6 -9.54 20.61 -11.06
N LEU A 7 -9.35 20.25 -9.79
CA LEU A 7 -8.65 19.02 -9.38
C LEU A 7 -9.37 17.74 -9.84
N PHE A 8 -10.70 17.73 -9.77
CA PHE A 8 -11.50 16.61 -10.25
C PHE A 8 -11.33 16.40 -11.76
N TRP A 9 -11.46 17.46 -12.55
CA TRP A 9 -11.29 17.38 -14.01
C TRP A 9 -9.86 17.02 -14.43
N LEU A 10 -8.86 17.49 -13.69
CA LEU A 10 -7.46 17.12 -13.94
C LEU A 10 -7.21 15.63 -13.65
N GLY A 11 -7.84 15.09 -12.61
CA GLY A 11 -7.83 13.66 -12.32
C GLY A 11 -8.53 12.82 -13.40
N VAL A 12 -9.70 13.26 -13.86
CA VAL A 12 -10.47 12.59 -14.94
C VAL A 12 -9.69 12.61 -16.26
N LEU A 13 -9.12 13.76 -16.63
CA LEU A 13 -8.31 13.90 -17.84
C LEU A 13 -7.06 13.01 -17.79
N GLY A 14 -6.43 12.89 -16.63
CA GLY A 14 -5.28 12.00 -16.41
C GLY A 14 -5.64 10.51 -16.49
N PHE A 15 -6.88 10.13 -16.13
CA PHE A 15 -7.36 8.74 -16.22
C PHE A 15 -7.81 8.33 -17.63
N LEU A 16 -8.17 9.29 -18.48
CA LEU A 16 -8.65 9.07 -19.84
C LEU A 16 -7.66 8.27 -20.73
N PRO A 17 -6.35 8.60 -20.80
CA PRO A 17 -5.39 7.81 -21.59
C PRO A 17 -5.18 6.41 -21.01
N CYS A 18 -5.27 6.24 -19.69
CA CYS A 18 -5.16 4.93 -19.05
C CYS A 18 -6.34 4.02 -19.40
N LEU A 19 -7.56 4.57 -19.45
CA LEU A 19 -8.75 3.85 -19.90
C LEU A 19 -8.66 3.50 -21.39
N GLY A 20 -8.23 4.44 -22.23
CA GLY A 20 -8.01 4.19 -23.67
C GLY A 20 -6.99 3.09 -23.93
N ALA A 21 -5.87 3.09 -23.20
CA ALA A 21 -4.86 2.05 -23.29
C ALA A 21 -5.41 0.68 -22.83
N PHE A 22 -6.21 0.65 -21.75
CA PHE A 22 -6.82 -0.58 -21.25
C PHE A 22 -7.80 -1.20 -22.25
N LEU A 23 -8.63 -0.38 -22.91
CA LEU A 23 -9.56 -0.83 -23.95
C LEU A 23 -8.86 -1.33 -25.23
N GLY A 24 -7.61 -0.92 -25.45
CA GLY A 24 -6.77 -1.38 -26.56
C GLY A 24 -6.12 -2.75 -26.34
N ILE A 25 -6.17 -3.29 -25.11
CA ILE A 25 -5.55 -4.59 -24.79
C ILE A 25 -6.46 -5.73 -25.30
N ARG A 26 -6.02 -6.40 -26.36
CA ARG A 26 -6.68 -7.60 -26.91
C ARG A 26 -6.26 -8.90 -26.21
N ASP A 27 -5.11 -8.91 -25.57
CA ASP A 27 -4.56 -10.12 -24.93
C ASP A 27 -5.18 -10.38 -23.55
N PRO A 28 -5.92 -11.49 -23.37
CA PRO A 28 -6.63 -11.75 -22.12
C PRO A 28 -5.68 -11.90 -20.92
N ARG A 29 -4.50 -12.51 -21.12
CA ARG A 29 -3.48 -12.63 -20.04
C ARG A 29 -3.06 -11.26 -19.49
N THR A 30 -2.81 -10.31 -20.39
CA THR A 30 -2.35 -8.96 -20.02
C THR A 30 -3.47 -8.23 -19.27
N SER A 31 -4.71 -8.33 -19.73
CA SER A 31 -5.87 -7.76 -19.05
C SER A 31 -6.07 -8.32 -17.64
N TYR A 32 -5.92 -9.64 -17.44
CA TYR A 32 -5.98 -10.23 -16.10
C TYR A 32 -4.87 -9.73 -15.17
N SER A 33 -3.63 -9.65 -15.65
CA SER A 33 -2.51 -9.12 -14.86
C SER A 33 -2.72 -7.66 -14.45
N VAL A 34 -3.29 -6.83 -15.33
CA VAL A 34 -3.63 -5.43 -15.03
C VAL A 34 -4.80 -5.32 -14.04
N LEU A 35 -5.81 -6.18 -14.15
CA LEU A 35 -6.92 -6.19 -13.20
C LEU A 35 -6.50 -6.64 -11.80
N ILE A 36 -5.67 -7.68 -11.71
CA ILE A 36 -5.13 -8.15 -10.43
C ILE A 36 -4.22 -7.08 -9.83
N SER A 37 -3.42 -6.39 -10.65
CA SER A 37 -2.56 -5.33 -10.14
C SER A 37 -3.34 -4.12 -9.62
N ALA A 38 -4.43 -3.76 -10.29
CA ALA A 38 -5.38 -2.77 -9.79
C ALA A 38 -6.00 -3.21 -8.45
N ALA A 39 -6.41 -4.48 -8.32
CA ALA A 39 -6.99 -5.02 -7.09
C ALA A 39 -6.01 -5.00 -5.91
N VAL A 40 -4.77 -5.44 -6.10
CA VAL A 40 -3.72 -5.39 -5.07
C VAL A 40 -3.39 -3.94 -4.68
N SER A 41 -3.35 -3.02 -5.64
CA SER A 41 -3.13 -1.59 -5.36
C SER A 41 -4.26 -1.02 -4.50
N PHE A 42 -5.51 -1.40 -4.78
CA PHE A 42 -6.67 -1.00 -3.99
C PHE A 42 -6.61 -1.58 -2.57
N LEU A 43 -6.25 -2.85 -2.42
CA LEU A 43 -6.01 -3.45 -1.10
C LEU A 43 -4.88 -2.75 -0.35
N GLY A 44 -3.80 -2.38 -1.03
CA GLY A 44 -2.70 -1.57 -0.48
C GLY A 44 -3.18 -0.22 0.05
N LEU A 45 -4.10 0.46 -0.65
CA LEU A 45 -4.70 1.70 -0.15
C LEU A 45 -5.48 1.49 1.16
N LEU A 46 -6.28 0.42 1.25
CA LEU A 46 -7.02 0.07 2.46
C LEU A 46 -6.09 -0.29 3.62
N ALA A 47 -5.04 -1.08 3.34
CA ALA A 47 -4.02 -1.43 4.31
C ALA A 47 -3.31 -0.18 4.83
N THR A 48 -2.92 0.74 3.95
CA THR A 48 -2.28 2.00 4.33
C THR A 48 -3.16 2.81 5.29
N LYS A 49 -4.47 2.94 5.01
CA LYS A 49 -5.41 3.64 5.92
C LYS A 49 -5.46 3.02 7.32
N LYS A 50 -5.26 1.71 7.45
CA LYS A 50 -5.22 0.99 8.73
C LYS A 50 -3.86 1.06 9.42
N VAL A 51 -2.77 1.10 8.66
CA VAL A 51 -1.40 1.14 9.19
C VAL A 51 -1.02 2.55 9.70
N ILE A 52 -1.53 3.62 9.09
CA ILE A 52 -1.30 5.01 9.53
C ILE A 52 -1.56 5.23 11.03
N PRO A 53 -2.73 4.88 11.61
CA PRO A 53 -2.97 5.10 13.04
C PRO A 53 -2.05 4.27 13.95
N VAL A 54 -1.65 3.07 13.50
CA VAL A 54 -0.72 2.21 14.26
C VAL A 54 0.66 2.88 14.33
N LEU A 55 1.20 3.28 13.17
CA LEU A 55 2.51 3.94 13.09
C LEU A 55 2.51 5.28 13.79
N LYS A 56 1.42 6.06 13.73
CA LYS A 56 1.26 7.29 14.51
C LYS A 56 1.57 7.08 15.98
N THR A 57 1.00 6.03 16.60
CA THR A 57 1.24 5.76 18.02
C THR A 57 2.67 5.26 18.29
N ALA A 58 3.22 4.45 17.40
CA ALA A 58 4.60 3.94 17.52
C ALA A 58 5.64 5.05 17.43
N THR A 59 5.51 5.94 16.44
CA THR A 59 6.38 7.09 16.22
C THR A 59 6.32 8.08 17.39
N LEU A 60 5.14 8.29 17.98
CA LEU A 60 5.00 9.13 19.18
C LEU A 60 5.68 8.51 20.41
N ARG A 61 5.63 7.19 20.59
CA ARG A 61 6.33 6.48 21.68
C ARG A 61 7.85 6.53 21.52
N ALA A 62 8.35 6.56 20.29
CA ALA A 62 9.77 6.68 19.98
C ALA A 62 10.30 8.12 20.10
N ASN A 63 9.50 9.07 20.60
CA ASN A 63 9.80 10.51 20.62
C ASN A 63 10.13 11.13 19.24
N LEU A 64 9.66 10.51 18.15
CA LEU A 64 9.83 10.99 16.78
C LEU A 64 8.67 11.93 16.38
N PHE A 65 8.51 13.03 17.10
CA PHE A 65 7.46 14.00 16.84
C PHE A 65 8.02 15.41 16.68
N GLY A 66 7.26 16.24 15.97
CA GLY A 66 7.50 17.67 15.88
C GLY A 66 6.23 18.45 16.17
N TYR A 67 6.42 19.76 16.29
CA TYR A 67 5.35 20.71 16.51
C TYR A 67 5.09 21.47 15.21
N ASP A 68 3.83 21.82 14.99
CA ASP A 68 3.47 22.68 13.86
C ASP A 68 3.98 24.11 14.12
N ILE A 69 5.15 24.43 13.58
CA ILE A 69 5.81 25.73 13.74
C ILE A 69 4.99 26.89 13.19
N ASN A 70 4.03 26.62 12.31
CA ASN A 70 3.17 27.63 11.71
C ASN A 70 1.96 27.97 12.60
N LYS A 71 1.82 27.31 13.76
CA LYS A 71 0.71 27.49 14.72
C LYS A 71 1.18 27.82 16.14
N LYS A 72 2.36 28.44 16.28
CA LYS A 72 2.92 28.84 17.59
C LYS A 72 1.94 29.73 18.36
N GLY A 73 1.68 29.39 19.63
CA GLY A 73 0.78 30.14 20.51
C GLY A 73 -0.70 29.73 20.48
N SER A 74 -1.07 28.75 19.65
CA SER A 74 -2.41 28.12 19.70
C SER A 74 -2.34 26.75 20.36
N GLU A 75 -3.43 26.30 21.00
CA GLU A 75 -3.52 24.94 21.57
C GLU A 75 -3.26 23.83 20.52
N GLN A 76 -3.46 24.15 19.23
CA GLN A 76 -3.16 23.24 18.13
C GLN A 76 -1.66 23.15 17.80
N GLY A 77 -0.86 24.16 18.15
CA GLY A 77 0.59 24.18 17.92
C GLY A 77 1.39 23.36 18.92
N GLU A 78 0.86 23.13 20.13
CA GLU A 78 1.46 22.26 21.14
C GLU A 78 1.13 20.77 20.93
N LYS A 79 0.29 20.46 19.95
CA LYS A 79 -0.04 19.08 19.62
C LYS A 79 1.14 18.40 18.92
N LYS A 80 1.62 17.31 19.51
CA LYS A 80 2.67 16.46 18.91
C LYS A 80 2.18 15.85 17.60
N ILE A 81 2.86 16.16 16.50
CA ILE A 81 2.61 15.59 15.18
C ILE A 81 3.68 14.53 14.90
N PRO A 82 3.31 13.29 14.52
CA PRO A 82 4.28 12.29 14.09
C PRO A 82 4.96 12.73 12.78
N GLU A 83 6.28 12.90 12.80
CA GLU A 83 7.06 13.41 11.66
C GLU A 83 7.12 12.41 10.49
N SER A 84 7.26 11.11 10.79
CA SER A 84 7.57 10.09 9.78
C SER A 84 6.35 9.26 9.34
N LEU A 85 5.17 9.87 9.16
CA LEU A 85 3.98 9.15 8.68
C LEU A 85 4.12 8.58 7.27
N GLY A 86 5.04 9.12 6.46
CA GLY A 86 5.37 8.60 5.12
C GLY A 86 5.93 7.17 5.12
N LEU A 87 6.39 6.68 6.28
CA LEU A 87 6.78 5.27 6.45
C LEU A 87 5.62 4.31 6.23
N ALA A 88 4.39 4.72 6.59
CA ALA A 88 3.20 3.88 6.42
C ALA A 88 2.93 3.53 4.95
N PRO A 89 2.71 4.50 4.04
CA PRO A 89 2.51 4.19 2.63
C PRO A 89 3.76 3.58 1.98
N GLY A 90 4.98 3.94 2.42
CA GLY A 90 6.22 3.39 1.86
C GLY A 90 6.36 1.88 2.06
N VAL A 91 6.13 1.39 3.28
CA VAL A 91 6.19 -0.06 3.57
C VAL A 91 5.09 -0.82 2.83
N VAL A 92 3.87 -0.31 2.82
CA VAL A 92 2.77 -0.95 2.10
C VAL A 92 3.05 -0.99 0.59
N PHE A 93 3.60 0.09 0.03
CA PHE A 93 3.99 0.14 -1.38
C PHE A 93 5.07 -0.89 -1.74
N LEU A 94 6.11 -1.05 -0.91
CA LEU A 94 7.13 -2.07 -1.10
C LEU A 94 6.54 -3.49 -1.11
N VAL A 95 5.62 -3.78 -0.19
CA VAL A 95 4.92 -5.07 -0.15
C VAL A 95 4.12 -5.28 -1.45
N CYS A 96 3.38 -4.27 -1.92
CA CYS A 96 2.63 -4.36 -3.17
C CYS A 96 3.54 -4.62 -4.38
N ILE A 97 4.70 -3.95 -4.47
CA ILE A 97 5.66 -4.19 -5.57
C ILE A 97 6.24 -5.60 -5.50
N ILE A 98 6.58 -6.10 -4.32
CA ILE A 98 7.07 -7.48 -4.17
C ILE A 98 6.01 -8.46 -4.67
N LEU A 99 4.73 -8.25 -4.34
CA LEU A 99 3.63 -9.06 -4.84
C LEU A 99 3.48 -8.96 -6.37
N PHE A 100 3.66 -7.78 -6.96
CA PHE A 100 3.67 -7.62 -8.42
C PHE A 100 4.81 -8.33 -9.10
N GLN A 101 6.02 -8.28 -8.52
CA GLN A 101 7.15 -9.03 -9.02
C GLN A 101 6.79 -10.52 -9.08
N GLN A 102 6.18 -11.08 -8.04
CA GLN A 102 5.78 -12.49 -8.03
C GLN A 102 4.69 -12.79 -9.07
N LEU A 103 3.66 -11.95 -9.18
CA LEU A 103 2.56 -12.14 -10.13
C LEU A 103 2.99 -12.02 -11.60
N HIS A 104 4.03 -11.24 -11.88
CA HIS A 104 4.57 -11.07 -13.23
C HIS A 104 5.61 -12.12 -13.58
N SER A 105 6.44 -12.55 -12.63
CA SER A 105 7.50 -13.54 -12.85
C SER A 105 7.02 -15.00 -12.85
N TYR A 106 5.91 -15.31 -12.18
CA TYR A 106 5.37 -16.66 -12.07
C TYR A 106 3.99 -16.76 -12.76
N ASP A 107 3.79 -17.77 -13.60
CA ASP A 107 2.46 -18.08 -14.16
C ASP A 107 1.47 -18.32 -13.02
N MET A 108 0.24 -17.80 -13.12
CA MET A 108 -0.74 -17.76 -12.01
C MET A 108 -1.00 -19.14 -11.36
N ALA A 109 -0.84 -20.23 -12.13
CA ALA A 109 -0.94 -21.60 -11.61
C ALA A 109 0.20 -21.97 -10.64
N SER A 110 1.41 -21.44 -10.85
CA SER A 110 2.58 -21.68 -10.00
C SER A 110 2.59 -20.81 -8.73
N VAL A 111 1.94 -19.63 -8.75
CA VAL A 111 1.79 -18.77 -7.55
C VAL A 111 0.81 -19.37 -6.55
N LEU A 112 -0.29 -19.99 -7.02
CA LEU A 112 -1.21 -20.68 -6.11
C LEU A 112 -0.52 -21.89 -5.44
N HIS A 113 0.29 -22.63 -6.20
CA HIS A 113 0.98 -23.81 -5.68
C HIS A 113 2.15 -23.43 -4.76
N SER A 114 2.96 -22.43 -5.14
CA SER A 114 4.05 -21.90 -4.31
C SER A 114 3.54 -21.13 -3.10
N GLY A 115 2.42 -20.40 -3.20
CA GLY A 115 1.81 -19.68 -2.08
C GLY A 115 1.33 -20.62 -0.97
N VAL A 116 0.67 -21.73 -1.34
CA VAL A 116 0.25 -22.78 -0.39
C VAL A 116 1.46 -23.48 0.23
N CYS A 117 2.50 -23.80 -0.56
CA CYS A 117 3.74 -24.39 -0.04
C CYS A 117 4.55 -23.45 0.84
N CYS A 118 4.63 -22.15 0.53
CA CYS A 118 5.40 -21.17 1.29
C CYS A 118 4.69 -20.79 2.60
N VAL A 119 3.36 -20.67 2.62
CA VAL A 119 2.59 -20.51 3.86
C VAL A 119 2.70 -21.78 4.71
N GLY A 120 2.66 -22.97 4.09
CA GLY A 120 2.92 -24.24 4.76
C GLY A 120 4.35 -24.34 5.35
N ALA A 121 5.37 -23.91 4.61
CA ALA A 121 6.76 -23.91 5.06
C ALA A 121 7.03 -22.87 6.14
N PHE A 122 6.42 -21.67 6.05
CA PHE A 122 6.53 -20.64 7.07
C PHE A 122 5.80 -21.06 8.36
N ALA A 123 4.60 -21.65 8.25
CA ALA A 123 3.86 -22.20 9.37
C ALA A 123 4.58 -23.40 10.02
N LEU A 124 5.18 -24.29 9.22
CA LEU A 124 6.00 -25.41 9.71
C LEU A 124 7.26 -24.91 10.43
N ARG A 125 7.93 -23.88 9.90
CA ARG A 125 9.10 -23.27 10.54
C ARG A 125 8.73 -22.56 11.84
N TYR A 126 7.56 -21.93 11.91
CA TYR A 126 7.03 -21.33 13.13
C TYR A 126 6.61 -22.39 14.16
N ALA A 127 6.01 -23.49 13.73
CA ALA A 127 5.65 -24.62 14.59
C ALA A 127 6.90 -25.32 15.15
N LEU A 128 7.95 -25.51 14.34
CA LEU A 128 9.22 -26.06 14.79
C LEU A 128 9.96 -25.14 15.77
N GLN A 129 9.84 -23.82 15.62
CA GLN A 129 10.38 -22.88 16.61
C GLN A 129 9.58 -22.82 17.92
N GLY A 130 8.30 -23.24 17.90
CA GLY A 130 7.49 -23.40 19.11
C GLY A 130 7.74 -24.69 19.90
N ILE A 131 8.32 -25.71 19.28
CA ILE A 131 8.64 -27.01 19.91
C ILE A 131 10.02 -26.99 20.60
N TYR A 132 10.92 -26.08 20.19
CA TYR A 132 12.25 -25.89 20.78
C TYR A 132 12.30 -24.83 21.91
N LYS A 133 11.20 -24.67 22.65
CA LYS A 133 11.12 -23.76 23.80
C LYS A 133 10.59 -24.45 25.05
#